data_AF-A0A2P6VVT8-F1
#
_entry.id   AF-A0A2P6VVT8-F1
#
_cell.length_a   1.000
_cell.length_b   1.000
_cell.length_c   1.000
_cell.angle_alpha   90.00
_cell.angle_beta   90.00
_cell.angle_gamma   90.00
#
_symmetry.space_group_name_H-M   'P 1'
#
loop_
_entity.id
_entity.type
_entity.pdbx_description
1 polymer ?
#
loop_
_entity_poly.entity_id
_entity_poly.type
_entity_poly.pdbx_seq_one_letter_code
_entity_poly.pdbx_strand_id
1 'polypeptide(L)' 'MVKVEWSPVYIEPDDSDEETKTVKVKLPADLYLKLHSLKVLEGGTISERVETALDSHFEGTPFADLEG' A
#
# COMPACT_ATOMS: atom_id res chain seq x y z
N MET A 1 21.50 8.32 -49.08
CA MET A 1 22.24 7.92 -47.86
C MET A 1 21.46 8.45 -46.67
N VAL A 2 20.93 7.58 -45.81
CA VAL A 2 20.20 8.00 -44.61
C VAL A 2 21.15 7.84 -43.44
N LYS A 3 21.42 8.93 -42.73
CA LYS A 3 22.25 8.92 -41.52
C LYS A 3 21.32 8.69 -40.33
N VAL A 4 21.42 7.53 -39.70
CA VAL A 4 20.70 7.19 -38.47
C VAL A 4 21.60 7.53 -37.31
N GLU A 5 21.25 8.55 -36.52
CA GLU A 5 21.92 8.85 -35.26
C GLU A 5 21.11 8.25 -34.12
N TRP A 6 21.65 7.17 -33.53
CA TRP A 6 21.12 6.60 -32.29
C TRP A 6 21.63 7.44 -31.13
N SER A 7 20.73 8.16 -30.46
CA SER A 7 21.01 8.66 -29.11
C SER A 7 20.63 7.56 -28.11
N PRO A 8 21.56 7.07 -27.29
CA PRO A 8 21.22 6.21 -26.18
C PRO A 8 20.56 7.09 -25.12
N VAL A 9 19.25 7.33 -25.25
CA VAL A 9 18.46 7.72 -24.09
C VAL A 9 18.40 6.46 -23.23
N TYR A 10 19.34 6.35 -22.31
CA TYR A 10 19.27 5.36 -21.23
C TYR A 10 18.08 5.80 -20.37
N ILE A 11 16.93 5.17 -20.60
CA ILE A 11 15.80 5.26 -19.68
C ILE A 11 16.23 4.33 -18.55
N GLU A 12 16.75 4.92 -17.48
CA GLU A 12 16.91 4.19 -16.23
C GLU A 12 15.53 3.60 -15.89
N PRO A 13 15.42 2.30 -15.57
CA PRO A 13 14.17 1.80 -15.01
C PRO A 13 13.93 2.63 -13.77
N ASP A 14 12.90 3.46 -13.83
CA ASP A 14 12.43 4.20 -12.68
C ASP A 14 11.83 3.15 -11.75
N ASP A 15 12.66 2.58 -10.87
CA ASP A 15 12.28 1.67 -9.78
C ASP A 15 11.36 2.38 -8.75
N SER A 16 10.83 3.58 -9.06
CA SER A 16 9.93 4.36 -8.18
C SER A 16 8.45 4.26 -8.57
N ASP A 17 8.08 3.47 -9.58
CA ASP A 17 6.68 3.18 -9.89
C ASP A 17 6.24 1.80 -9.35
N GLU A 18 6.35 1.59 -8.02
CA GLU A 18 5.44 0.66 -7.36
C GLU A 18 4.02 1.26 -7.43
N GLU A 19 3.36 1.02 -8.57
CA GLU A 19 2.00 1.52 -8.81
C GLU A 19 1.06 0.96 -7.73
N THR A 20 0.71 1.80 -6.75
CA THR A 20 -0.21 1.44 -5.67
C THR A 20 -1.61 1.22 -6.23
N LYS A 21 -2.01 -0.05 -6.31
CA LYS A 21 -3.33 -0.44 -6.83
C LYS A 21 -4.38 -0.34 -5.74
N THR A 22 -5.37 0.53 -5.94
CA THR A 22 -6.52 0.65 -5.02
C THR A 22 -7.55 -0.44 -5.30
N VAL A 23 -7.85 -1.28 -4.30
CA VAL A 23 -8.88 -2.34 -4.39
C VAL A 23 -10.05 -2.02 -3.48
N LYS A 24 -11.28 -2.15 -4.00
CA LYS A 24 -12.50 -2.03 -3.19
C LYS A 24 -12.81 -3.38 -2.52
N VAL A 25 -12.76 -3.41 -1.19
CA VAL A 25 -13.09 -4.59 -0.39
C VAL A 25 -14.48 -4.48 0.24
N LYS A 26 -15.14 -5.62 0.43
CA LYS A 26 -16.39 -5.71 1.20
C LYS A 26 -16.07 -6.23 2.59
N LEU A 27 -16.46 -5.47 3.61
CA LEU A 27 -16.33 -5.87 5.01
C LEU A 27 -17.73 -6.06 5.63
N PRO A 28 -17.89 -7.05 6.53
CA PRO A 28 -19.05 -7.10 7.41
C PRO A 28 -19.24 -5.80 8.18
N ALA A 29 -20.50 -5.38 8.36
CA ALA A 29 -20.84 -4.10 8.99
C ALA A 29 -20.27 -3.97 10.41
N ASP A 30 -20.30 -5.04 11.20
CA ASP A 30 -19.75 -5.06 12.56
C ASP A 30 -18.24 -4.79 12.59
N LEU A 31 -17.49 -5.30 11.61
CA LEU A 31 -16.05 -5.06 11.51
C LEU A 31 -15.76 -3.65 11.03
N TYR A 32 -16.53 -3.16 10.07
CA TYR A 32 -16.40 -1.77 9.61
C TYR A 32 -16.65 -0.77 10.75
N LEU A 33 -17.67 -0.98 11.58
CA LEU A 33 -17.97 -0.12 12.73
C LEU A 33 -16.83 -0.11 13.76
N LYS A 34 -16.21 -1.27 14.01
CA LYS A 34 -15.04 -1.36 14.91
C LYS A 34 -13.86 -0.58 14.37
N LEU A 35 -13.51 -0.77 13.09
CA LEU A 35 -12.43 -0.03 12.42
C LEU A 35 -12.70 1.47 12.37
N HIS A 36 -13.95 1.86 12.13
CA HIS A 36 -14.36 3.26 12.13
C HIS A 36 -14.25 3.88 13.52
N SER A 37 -14.65 3.16 14.56
CA SER A 37 -14.52 3.63 15.95
C SER A 37 -13.05 3.81 16.34
N LEU A 38 -12.18 2.87 15.98
CA LEU A 38 -10.73 2.97 16.15
C LEU A 38 -10.15 4.19 15.43
N LYS A 39 -10.54 4.40 14.18
CA LYS A 39 -10.15 5.59 13.39
C LYS A 39 -10.48 6.90 14.12
N VAL A 40 -11.66 6.98 14.74
CA VAL A 40 -12.10 8.19 15.46
C VAL A 40 -11.29 8.41 16.75
N LEU A 41 -10.90 7.33 17.44
CA LEU A 41 -10.21 7.40 18.73
C LEU A 41 -8.71 7.68 18.59
N GLU A 42 -8.06 6.98 17.65
CA GLU A 42 -6.59 6.97 17.52
C GLU A 42 -6.10 7.79 16.31
N GLY A 43 -7.00 8.18 15.41
CA GLY A 43 -6.65 8.84 14.16
C GLY A 43 -6.19 7.86 13.07
N GLY A 44 -5.63 8.40 11.99
CA GLY A 44 -5.19 7.65 10.79
C GLY A 44 -6.32 7.25 9.84
N THR A 45 -5.99 6.47 8.82
CA THR A 45 -6.98 5.90 7.89
C THR A 45 -7.25 4.42 8.16
N ILE A 46 -8.44 3.96 7.77
CA ILE A 46 -8.78 2.54 7.85
C ILE A 46 -7.89 1.73 6.88
N SER A 47 -7.52 2.32 5.73
CA SER A 47 -6.67 1.67 4.72
C SER A 47 -5.30 1.31 5.28
N GLU A 48 -4.59 2.27 5.90
CA GLU A 48 -3.28 2.04 6.51
C GLU A 48 -3.34 0.91 7.55
N ARG A 49 -4.34 0.92 8.42
CA ARG A 49 -4.51 -0.13 9.43
C ARG A 49 -4.78 -1.51 8.83
N VAL A 50 -5.57 -1.56 7.76
CA VAL A 50 -5.86 -2.82 7.06
C VAL A 50 -4.59 -3.32 6.35
N GLU A 51 -3.80 -2.43 5.77
CA GLU A 51 -2.51 -2.74 5.14
C GLU A 51 -1.54 -3.34 6.16
N THR A 52 -1.26 -2.65 7.27
CA THR A 52 -0.40 -3.16 8.34
C THR A 52 -0.89 -4.48 8.92
N ALA A 53 -2.21 -4.68 9.01
CA ALA A 53 -2.78 -5.92 9.52
C ALA A 53 -2.60 -7.09 8.54
N LEU A 54 -2.67 -6.81 7.23
CA LEU A 54 -2.40 -7.79 6.19
C LEU A 54 -0.91 -8.14 6.16
N ASP A 55 -0.03 -7.14 6.22
CA ASP A 55 1.42 -7.36 6.25
C ASP A 55 1.80 -8.23 7.45
N SER A 56 1.36 -7.87 8.66
CA SER A 56 1.51 -8.68 9.88
C SER A 56 0.98 -10.10 9.72
N HIS A 57 -0.19 -10.27 9.10
CA HIS A 57 -0.78 -11.58 8.88
C HIS A 57 0.03 -12.46 7.92
N PHE A 58 0.57 -11.87 6.84
CA PHE A 58 1.33 -12.59 5.83
C PHE A 58 2.79 -12.82 6.22
N GLU A 59 3.40 -11.89 6.97
CA GLU A 59 4.77 -11.98 7.46
C GLU A 59 4.90 -12.80 8.75
N GLY A 60 3.77 -13.05 9.45
CA GLY A 60 3.76 -13.77 10.71
C GLY A 60 4.36 -12.98 11.88
N THR A 61 4.58 -11.68 11.69
CA THR A 61 5.01 -10.74 12.72
C THR A 61 3.80 -10.26 13.53
N PRO A 62 3.91 -10.08 14.85
CA PRO A 62 2.80 -9.54 15.64
C PRO A 62 2.53 -8.09 15.23
N PHE A 63 1.25 -7.74 15.07
CA PHE A 63 0.81 -6.40 14.67
C PHE A 63 1.39 -5.28 15.56
N ALA A 64 1.63 -5.57 16.85
CA ALA A 64 2.18 -4.62 17.81
C ALA A 64 3.65 -4.22 17.54
N ASP A 65 4.38 -5.01 16.75
CA ASP A 65 5.80 -4.77 16.47
C ASP A 65 6.04 -3.92 15.21
N LEU A 66 4.98 -3.56 14.46
CA LEU A 66 5.06 -2.75 13.24
C LEU A 66 4.77 -1.25 13.45
N GLU A 67 4.27 -0.84 14.63
CA GLU A 67 4.02 0.56 14.99
C GLU A 67 5.22 1.22 15.72
N GLY A 68 6.44 0.86 15.33
CA GLY A 68 7.71 1.37 15.89
C GLY A 68 8.19 2.69 15.28
#